data_AF-A0A3S0Y2P5-F1
#
_entry.id   AF-A0A3S0Y2P5-F1
#
_cell.length_a   1.000
_cell.length_b   1.000
_cell.length_c   1.000
_cell.angle_alpha   90.00
_cell.angle_beta   90.00
_cell.angle_gamma   90.00
#
_symmetry.space_group_name_H-M   'P 1'
#
loop_
_entity.id
_entity.type
_entity.pdbx_description
1 polymer ?
#
loop_
_entity_poly.entity_id
_entity_poly.type
_entity_poly.pdbx_seq_one_letter_code
_entity_poly.pdbx_strand_id
1 'polypeptide(L)' 'MPIKNRAFFTDVDFFPDNQFKLIGECAGKKLLLIGKTKAYGDPIVATSQTDEPCHEDLYASDLYELMKFGHEPVKVTGEI' A
#
# COMPACT_ATOMS: atom_id res chain seq x y z
N MET A 1 -7.83 1.76 11.00
CA MET A 1 -7.74 0.31 10.84
C MET A 1 -6.30 -0.12 10.96
N PRO A 2 -6.00 -1.22 11.68
CA PRO A 2 -4.63 -1.66 11.80
C PRO A 2 -4.20 -2.40 10.54
N ILE A 3 -3.20 -1.83 9.85
CA ILE A 3 -2.33 -2.59 8.94
C ILE A 3 -1.74 -3.75 9.75
N LYS A 4 -2.08 -4.99 9.40
CA LYS A 4 -1.83 -6.17 10.27
C LYS A 4 -0.36 -6.47 10.47
N ASN A 5 0.42 -6.24 9.42
CA ASN A 5 1.85 -6.48 9.40
C ASN A 5 2.67 -5.22 9.70
N ARG A 6 2.05 -4.16 10.26
CA ARG A 6 2.73 -2.89 10.60
C ARG A 6 4.01 -3.08 11.41
N ALA A 7 4.01 -4.07 12.32
CA ALA A 7 5.17 -4.37 13.16
C ALA A 7 6.42 -4.82 12.39
N PHE A 8 6.28 -5.33 11.15
CA PHE A 8 7.40 -5.72 10.30
C PHE A 8 8.02 -4.53 9.53
N PHE A 9 7.38 -3.36 9.58
CA PHE A 9 7.82 -2.15 8.88
C PHE A 9 8.26 -1.10 9.90
N THR A 10 9.42 -1.32 10.52
CA THR A 10 9.95 -0.45 11.58
C THR A 10 10.42 0.92 11.07
N ASP A 11 10.81 0.98 9.80
CA ASP A 11 11.38 2.17 9.16
C ASP A 11 10.40 2.85 8.21
N VAL A 12 9.11 2.76 8.50
CA VAL A 12 8.02 3.34 7.69
C VAL A 12 7.21 4.35 8.49
N ASP A 13 7.00 5.51 7.88
CA ASP A 13 6.00 6.47 8.32
C ASP A 13 4.67 6.15 7.66
N PHE A 14 3.83 5.42 8.40
CA PHE A 14 2.47 5.12 7.99
C PHE A 14 1.58 6.34 8.11
N PHE A 15 0.80 6.59 7.06
CA PHE A 15 -0.20 7.65 7.06
C PHE A 15 -1.37 7.30 7.97
N PRO A 16 -2.10 8.29 8.49
CA PRO A 16 -3.42 8.08 9.06
C PRO A 16 -4.37 7.45 8.03
N ASP A 17 -5.31 6.62 8.47
CA ASP A 17 -6.20 5.87 7.56
C ASP A 17 -7.00 6.76 6.61
N ASN A 18 -7.39 7.96 7.08
CA ASN A 18 -8.12 8.95 6.29
C ASN A 18 -7.25 9.66 5.25
N GLN A 19 -5.95 9.35 5.18
CA GLN A 19 -5.00 9.88 4.21
C GLN A 19 -4.47 8.82 3.24
N PHE A 20 -5.02 7.60 3.28
CA PHE A 20 -4.69 6.60 2.27
C PHE A 20 -5.16 7.07 0.89
N LYS A 21 -4.27 6.94 -0.11
CA LYS A 21 -4.54 7.42 -1.47
C LYS A 21 -4.61 6.24 -2.42
N LEU A 22 -5.66 6.21 -3.26
CA LEU A 22 -5.71 5.27 -4.38
C LEU A 22 -4.67 5.69 -5.43
N ILE A 23 -3.67 4.85 -5.65
CA ILE A 23 -2.59 5.10 -6.61
C ILE A 23 -2.61 4.14 -7.80
N GLY A 24 -3.51 3.15 -7.80
CA GLY A 24 -3.57 2.19 -8.89
C GLY A 24 -4.38 0.94 -8.58
N GLU A 25 -4.01 -0.14 -9.25
CA GLU A 25 -4.61 -1.47 -9.15
C GLU A 25 -3.53 -2.56 -9.22
N CYS A 26 -3.73 -3.65 -8.49
CA CYS A 26 -2.92 -4.86 -8.56
C CYS A 26 -3.86 -6.07 -8.50
N ALA A 27 -3.83 -6.94 -9.53
CA ALA A 27 -4.67 -8.14 -9.61
C ALA A 27 -6.19 -7.88 -9.45
N GLY A 28 -6.71 -6.79 -10.04
CA GLY A 28 -8.12 -6.41 -9.88
C GLY A 28 -8.46 -5.76 -8.52
N LYS A 29 -7.48 -5.62 -7.63
CA LYS A 29 -7.63 -4.97 -6.31
C LYS A 29 -7.08 -3.56 -6.35
N LYS A 30 -7.71 -2.65 -5.62
CA LYS A 30 -7.25 -1.27 -5.48
C LYS A 30 -5.89 -1.23 -4.79
N LEU A 31 -4.96 -0.46 -5.35
CA LEU A 31 -3.64 -0.24 -4.77
C LEU A 31 -3.63 1.10 -4.03
N LEU A 32 -3.46 1.05 -2.72
CA LEU A 32 -3.49 2.19 -1.82
C LEU A 32 -2.07 2.54 -1.38
N LEU A 33 -1.68 3.81 -1.49
CA LEU A 33 -0.52 4.35 -0.80
C LEU A 33 -0.88 4.61 0.66
N ILE A 34 -0.16 3.93 1.56
CA ILE A 34 -0.47 3.91 3.00
C ILE A 34 0.69 4.41 3.88
N GLY A 35 1.85 4.69 3.28
CA GLY A 35 2.99 5.24 3.98
C GLY A 35 4.20 5.36 3.08
N LYS A 36 5.31 5.82 3.66
CA LYS A 36 6.61 5.91 2.99
C LYS A 36 7.74 5.45 3.89
N THR A 37 8.80 4.89 3.33
CA THR A 37 10.02 4.57 4.09
C THR A 37 10.68 5.86 4.57
N LYS A 38 11.28 5.84 5.77
CA LYS A 38 11.96 7.00 6.37
C LYS A 38 13.25 7.38 5.65
N ALA A 39 13.90 6.41 5.02
CA ALA A 39 15.21 6.60 4.40
C ALA A 39 15.11 7.41 3.10
N TYR A 40 14.35 6.91 2.13
CA TYR A 40 14.28 7.49 0.78
C TYR A 40 12.87 7.90 0.36
N GLY A 41 11.88 7.71 1.24
CA GLY A 41 10.50 8.03 0.92
C GLY A 41 9.85 7.00 0.00
N ASP A 42 10.36 5.77 -0.03
CA ASP A 42 9.86 4.72 -0.90
C ASP A 42 8.40 4.38 -0.55
N PRO A 43 7.52 4.23 -1.55
CA PRO A 43 6.11 4.02 -1.33
C PRO A 43 5.80 2.66 -0.72
N ILE A 44 5.08 2.71 0.40
CA ILE A 44 4.50 1.54 1.05
C ILE A 44 3.02 1.49 0.71
N VAL A 45 2.60 0.36 0.18
CA VAL A 45 1.27 0.17 -0.40
C VAL A 45 0.52 -0.98 0.27
N ALA A 46 -0.80 -0.97 0.13
CA ALA A 46 -1.66 -2.10 0.45
C ALA A 46 -2.65 -2.34 -0.69
N THR A 47 -3.15 -3.57 -0.80
CA THR A 47 -4.25 -3.88 -1.71
C THR A 47 -5.58 -3.92 -0.96
N SER A 48 -6.64 -3.37 -1.55
CA SER A 48 -8.01 -3.35 -1.04
C SER A 48 -8.96 -3.96 -2.06
N GLN A 49 -9.86 -4.81 -1.61
CA GLN A 49 -10.93 -5.39 -2.43
C GLN A 49 -12.17 -4.51 -2.46
N THR A 50 -12.27 -3.54 -1.55
CA THR A 50 -13.46 -2.70 -1.38
C THR A 50 -13.17 -1.23 -1.64
N ASP A 51 -14.23 -0.48 -1.88
CA ASP A 51 -14.20 0.99 -1.97
C ASP A 51 -14.03 1.65 -0.59
N GLU A 52 -14.30 0.91 0.48
CA GLU A 52 -14.19 1.32 1.88
C GLU A 52 -13.07 0.52 2.57
N PRO A 53 -11.78 0.82 2.30
CA PRO A 53 -10.65 0.12 2.91
C PRO A 53 -10.61 0.21 4.45
N CYS A 54 -11.41 1.10 5.04
CA CYS A 54 -11.65 1.20 6.48
C CYS A 54 -12.48 0.05 7.07
N HIS A 55 -12.89 -0.94 6.27
CA HIS A 55 -13.58 -2.16 6.69
C HIS A 55 -12.81 -3.46 6.35
N GLU A 56 -11.58 -3.37 5.83
CA GLU A 56 -10.77 -4.53 5.42
C GLU A 56 -9.45 -4.65 6.21
N ASP A 57 -9.01 -5.88 6.43
CA ASP A 57 -7.70 -6.17 6.98
C ASP A 57 -6.61 -5.93 5.92
N LEU A 58 -5.92 -4.80 6.00
CA LEU A 58 -4.88 -4.40 5.07
C LEU A 58 -3.50 -4.94 5.46
N TYR A 59 -2.71 -5.29 4.43
CA TYR A 59 -1.32 -5.70 4.54
C TYR A 59 -0.43 -4.77 3.74
N ALA A 60 0.56 -4.20 4.40
CA ALA A 60 1.58 -3.36 3.79
C ALA A 60 2.56 -4.18 2.96
N SER A 61 3.05 -3.59 1.88
CA SER A 61 4.09 -4.13 1.00
C SER A 61 4.88 -2.96 0.42
N ASP A 62 6.17 -3.18 0.15
CA ASP A 62 6.95 -2.24 -0.64
C ASP A 62 6.46 -2.29 -2.10
N LEU A 63 6.19 -1.14 -2.71
CA LEU A 63 5.68 -1.09 -4.08
C LEU A 63 6.68 -1.67 -5.09
N TYR A 64 7.96 -1.37 -4.95
CA TYR A 64 8.99 -1.81 -5.89
C TYR A 64 9.24 -3.31 -5.76
N GLU A 65 9.21 -3.85 -4.54
CA GLU A 65 9.23 -5.31 -4.35
C GLU A 65 8.00 -5.98 -4.96
N LEU A 66 6.81 -5.39 -4.75
CA LEU A 66 5.57 -5.88 -5.33
C LEU A 66 5.63 -5.88 -6.87
N MET A 67 6.20 -4.84 -7.48
CA MET A 67 6.39 -4.75 -8.93
C MET A 67 7.46 -5.72 -9.46
N LYS A 68 8.51 -5.98 -8.67
CA LYS A 68 9.64 -6.82 -9.08
C LYS A 68 9.37 -8.32 -8.94
N PHE A 69 8.67 -8.70 -7.88
CA PHE A 69 8.43 -10.10 -7.53
C PHE A 69 6.97 -10.53 -7.69
N GLY A 70 6.05 -9.58 -7.88
CA GLY A 70 4.66 -9.88 -8.18
C GLY A 70 4.52 -10.56 -9.54
N HIS A 71 3.78 -11.66 -9.57
CA HIS A 71 3.35 -12.28 -10.83
C HIS A 71 2.22 -11.49 -11.50
N GLU A 72 1.52 -10.68 -10.72
CA GLU A 72 0.38 -9.89 -11.16
C GLU A 72 0.82 -8.49 -11.60
N PRO A 73 0.28 -7.97 -12.71
CA PRO A 73 0.63 -6.64 -13.19
C PRO A 73 0.14 -5.56 -12.22
N VAL A 74 1.08 -4.78 -11.70
CA VAL A 74 0.80 -3.57 -10.93
C VAL A 74 0.58 -2.41 -11.90
N LYS A 75 -0.61 -1.83 -11.90
CA LYS A 75 -0.95 -0.65 -12.68
C LYS A 75 -1.01 0.57 -11.77
N VAL A 76 0.04 1.38 -11.78
CA VAL A 76 0.03 2.68 -11.10
C VAL A 76 -0.60 3.71 -12.03
N THR A 77 -1.63 4.40 -11.56
CA THR A 77 -2.37 5.43 -12.31
C THR A 77 -2.44 6.78 -11.59
N GLY A 78 -2.04 6.83 -10.31
CA GLY A 78 -2.00 8.04 -9.50
C GLY A 78 -0.58 8.51 -9.17
N GLU A 79 -0.50 9.66 -8.51
CA GLU A 79 0.76 10.21 -7.99
C GLU A 79 1.23 9.45 -6.74
N ILE A 80 2.53 9.24 -6.63
CA ILE A 80 3.19 8.48 -5.54
C ILE A 80 4.03 9.41 -4.66
#